data_AF-A0A2A4RNL4-F1
#
_entry.id   AF-A0A2A4RNL4-F1
#
_cell.length_a   1.000
_cell.length_b   1.000
_cell.length_c   1.000
_cell.angle_alpha   90.00
_cell.angle_beta   90.00
_cell.angle_gamma   90.00
#
_symmetry.space_group_name_H-M   'P 1'
#
loop_
_entity.id
_entity.type
_entity.pdbx_description
1 polymer ?
#
loop_
_entity_poly.entity_id
_entity_poly.type
_entity_poly.pdbx_seq_one_letter_code
_entity_poly.pdbx_strand_id
1 'polypeptide(L)'
;MFDKIKNSILGLNPNLKKQLPMLTFKKKSKYVSTLFLLLITISCSSDKKETANFKVEYNGALKNAMQKGDLSAKVNLQEFKDTPNFYALGAFENLKGEIQLFNSESFNTSVVDSVLTFDKSYNQKATLLVYASVSKWNSIKIPDSIITNKQLENYIAIAAKEQHLKVDEPFPFLIEGVAKSFDWHVINWKDGDTEHSHQKHINSGLHGTIKENEVTVLGFYSDSHHAIFTHHTTNIHMHVKTMDNKIVGHLDGITLGENMVLKLPMTK
;
A
#
# COMPACT_ATOMS: atom_id res chain seq x y z
N MET A 1 54.63 0.58 -5.46
CA MET A 1 56.04 0.98 -5.68
C MET A 1 56.19 2.35 -5.04
N PHE A 2 56.62 2.33 -3.77
CA PHE A 2 56.86 3.49 -2.94
C PHE A 2 58.17 4.13 -3.38
N ASP A 3 58.21 5.46 -3.54
CA ASP A 3 59.47 6.18 -3.49
C ASP A 3 59.26 7.60 -2.97
N LYS A 4 59.84 7.81 -1.77
CA LYS A 4 60.65 8.96 -1.30
C LYS A 4 60.02 10.35 -1.46
N ILE A 5 60.04 11.22 -0.45
CA ILE A 5 61.23 11.69 0.28
C ILE A 5 60.80 12.19 1.67
N LYS A 6 61.50 11.70 2.70
CA LYS A 6 61.49 12.23 4.07
C LYS A 6 62.96 12.33 4.49
N ASN A 7 63.41 13.54 4.85
CA ASN A 7 64.39 13.85 5.92
C ASN A 7 65.06 15.20 5.67
N SER A 8 64.97 16.09 6.65
CA SER A 8 66.15 16.70 7.30
C SER A 8 65.71 17.62 8.43
N ILE A 9 66.00 17.20 9.67
CA ILE A 9 66.06 18.04 10.88
C ILE A 9 67.52 17.99 11.33
N LEU A 10 68.16 19.13 11.52
CA LEU A 10 69.37 19.28 12.34
C LEU A 10 69.41 20.71 12.91
N GLY A 11 69.63 20.83 14.23
CA GLY A 11 69.91 22.12 14.86
C GLY A 11 69.53 22.23 16.34
N LEU A 12 70.27 21.52 17.21
CA LEU A 12 70.21 21.54 18.68
C LEU A 12 70.58 22.91 19.29
N ASN A 13 70.00 23.29 20.45
CA ASN A 13 70.72 23.26 21.76
C ASN A 13 69.79 23.55 22.98
N PRO A 14 70.07 22.98 24.17
CA PRO A 14 69.18 22.86 25.33
C PRO A 14 69.61 23.71 26.55
N ASN A 15 69.01 23.41 27.72
CA ASN A 15 69.28 23.83 29.12
C ASN A 15 68.37 24.95 29.67
N LEU A 16 67.91 24.94 30.92
CA LEU A 16 67.77 23.95 31.99
C LEU A 16 67.09 24.71 33.16
N LYS A 17 66.15 24.05 33.88
CA LYS A 17 65.95 24.14 35.35
C LYS A 17 65.54 25.47 36.03
N LYS A 18 64.37 25.43 36.72
CA LYS A 18 64.17 25.48 38.20
C LYS A 18 62.72 25.86 38.53
N GLN A 19 61.94 24.95 39.11
CA GLN A 19 61.66 24.76 40.55
C GLN A 19 60.69 25.79 41.17
N LEU A 20 59.54 25.26 41.61
CA LEU A 20 58.51 25.89 42.45
C LEU A 20 59.07 26.45 43.76
N PRO A 21 58.31 27.37 44.38
CA PRO A 21 57.90 27.14 45.76
C PRO A 21 56.37 27.21 45.94
N MET A 22 55.91 26.35 46.84
CA MET A 22 54.57 26.27 47.40
C MET A 22 54.46 27.30 48.53
N LEU A 23 53.45 28.18 48.52
CA LEU A 23 52.92 28.77 49.75
C LEU A 23 51.49 29.28 49.54
N THR A 24 50.63 28.79 50.41
CA THR A 24 49.20 29.03 50.57
C THR A 24 48.92 30.42 51.15
N PHE A 25 47.84 31.10 50.74
CA PHE A 25 47.10 32.02 51.63
C PHE A 25 45.64 32.24 51.18
N LYS A 26 44.81 32.54 52.18
CA LYS A 26 43.34 32.41 52.27
C LYS A 26 42.52 33.50 51.54
N LYS A 27 41.38 33.06 50.98
CA LYS A 27 39.99 33.58 51.07
C LYS A 27 39.75 35.11 51.05
N LYS A 28 39.09 35.63 50.00
CA LYS A 28 37.76 36.31 50.00
C LYS A 28 37.49 37.15 48.72
N SER A 29 36.20 37.40 48.46
CA SER A 29 35.56 38.30 47.48
C SER A 29 35.17 37.64 46.15
N LYS A 30 33.91 37.15 45.98
CA LYS A 30 32.65 37.85 45.65
C LYS A 30 32.66 38.58 44.30
N TYR A 31 31.97 37.92 43.35
CA TYR A 31 31.47 38.35 42.04
C TYR A 31 32.51 38.68 40.96
N VAL A 32 32.40 38.00 39.81
CA VAL A 32 32.21 38.59 38.47
C VAL A 32 32.16 37.48 37.41
N SER A 33 31.14 37.60 36.55
CA SER A 33 31.00 37.00 35.21
C SER A 33 30.65 35.52 35.10
N THR A 34 29.34 35.25 35.19
CA THR A 34 28.66 34.09 34.57
C THR A 34 28.99 34.07 33.07
N LEU A 35 29.91 33.20 32.65
CA LEU A 35 30.30 33.04 31.25
C LEU A 35 29.21 32.28 30.49
N PHE A 36 28.89 32.86 29.33
CA PHE A 36 27.84 32.56 28.38
C PHE A 36 27.80 31.08 27.96
N LEU A 37 26.62 30.50 28.11
CA LEU A 37 26.20 29.21 27.56
C LEU A 37 26.07 29.36 26.03
N LEU A 38 26.86 28.63 25.24
CA LEU A 38 26.52 28.35 23.84
C LEU A 38 26.94 26.92 23.49
N LEU A 39 26.18 25.95 24.00
CA LEU A 39 26.15 24.60 23.45
C LEU A 39 25.48 24.69 22.09
N ILE A 40 26.29 24.64 21.03
CA ILE A 40 25.82 24.44 19.66
C ILE A 40 25.31 23.00 19.60
N THR A 41 24.02 22.81 19.94
CA THR A 41 23.31 21.59 19.55
C THR A 41 23.06 21.70 18.05
N ILE A 42 23.95 21.08 17.28
CA ILE A 42 23.64 20.71 15.90
C ILE A 42 22.49 19.72 16.00
N SER A 43 21.26 20.25 15.97
CA SER A 43 20.07 19.45 15.78
C SER A 43 20.20 18.92 14.36
N CYS A 44 20.61 17.67 14.25
CA CYS A 44 20.53 16.93 13.01
C CYS A 44 19.03 16.79 12.74
N SER A 45 18.49 17.70 11.93
CA SER A 45 17.19 17.55 11.31
C SER A 45 17.29 16.29 10.46
N SER A 46 16.91 15.16 11.04
CA SER A 46 16.53 14.02 10.23
C SER A 46 15.36 14.53 9.40
N ASP A 47 15.58 14.68 8.09
CA ASP A 47 14.49 14.84 7.14
C ASP A 47 13.51 13.71 7.42
N LYS A 48 12.43 14.01 8.13
CA LYS A 48 11.32 13.08 8.28
C LYS A 48 10.80 12.89 6.87
N LYS A 49 11.20 11.79 6.23
CA LYS A 49 10.56 11.32 5.01
C LYS A 49 9.06 11.35 5.26
N GLU A 50 8.40 12.26 4.57
CA GLU A 50 7.00 12.55 4.73
C GLU A 50 6.24 11.29 4.33
N THR A 51 5.71 10.56 5.31
CA THR A 51 5.01 9.31 5.07
C THR A 51 3.68 9.64 4.41
N ALA A 52 3.31 8.88 3.39
CA ALA A 52 2.01 9.02 2.74
C ALA A 52 0.88 9.06 3.77
N ASN A 53 -0.12 9.92 3.54
CA ASN A 53 -1.19 10.18 4.53
C ASN A 53 -2.27 9.08 4.53
N PHE A 54 -1.89 7.83 4.34
CA PHE A 54 -2.76 6.66 4.36
C PHE A 54 -2.09 5.50 5.06
N LYS A 55 -2.90 4.54 5.52
CA LYS A 55 -2.44 3.26 6.03
C LYS A 55 -3.32 2.18 5.40
N VAL A 56 -2.69 1.13 4.86
CA VAL A 56 -3.43 -0.06 4.42
C VAL A 56 -3.59 -0.99 5.61
N GLU A 57 -4.83 -1.41 5.84
CA GLU A 57 -5.22 -2.35 6.86
C GLU A 57 -6.04 -3.48 6.23
N TYR A 58 -6.13 -4.62 6.92
CA TYR A 58 -6.86 -5.76 6.41
C TYR A 58 -7.41 -6.64 7.54
N ASN A 59 -8.49 -7.36 7.22
CA ASN A 59 -9.11 -8.37 8.08
C ASN A 59 -9.25 -9.68 7.29
N GLY A 60 -8.86 -10.80 7.89
CA GLY A 60 -8.87 -12.09 7.22
C GLY A 60 -7.66 -12.34 6.31
N ALA A 61 -7.65 -13.48 5.64
CA ALA A 61 -6.56 -13.88 4.74
C ALA A 61 -7.05 -14.97 3.76
N LEU A 62 -6.67 -14.89 2.49
CA LEU A 62 -6.98 -15.87 1.45
C LEU A 62 -6.60 -17.29 1.87
N LYS A 63 -5.42 -17.48 2.48
CA LYS A 63 -4.99 -18.80 2.99
C LYS A 63 -5.94 -19.40 4.01
N ASN A 64 -6.68 -18.60 4.79
CA ASN A 64 -7.66 -19.14 5.73
C ASN A 64 -8.85 -19.75 4.99
N ALA A 65 -9.35 -19.07 3.96
CA ALA A 65 -10.40 -19.62 3.10
C ALA A 65 -9.91 -20.83 2.29
N MET A 66 -8.80 -20.67 1.57
CA MET A 66 -8.31 -21.65 0.60
C MET A 66 -7.71 -22.92 1.24
N GLN A 67 -7.01 -22.78 2.37
CA GLN A 67 -6.26 -23.89 2.98
C GLN A 67 -6.94 -24.45 4.23
N LYS A 68 -7.73 -23.63 4.95
CA LYS A 68 -8.37 -24.03 6.21
C LYS A 68 -9.89 -24.14 6.11
N GLY A 69 -10.49 -23.74 4.99
CA GLY A 69 -11.95 -23.70 4.82
C GLY A 69 -12.65 -22.71 5.77
N ASP A 70 -11.92 -21.77 6.36
CA ASP A 70 -12.50 -20.78 7.28
C ASP A 70 -13.06 -19.61 6.47
N LEU A 71 -14.36 -19.66 6.22
CA LEU A 71 -15.11 -18.63 5.49
C LEU A 71 -15.92 -17.71 6.43
N SER A 72 -15.65 -17.76 7.74
CA SER A 72 -16.40 -16.99 8.73
C SER A 72 -16.09 -15.49 8.68
N ALA A 73 -17.08 -14.67 9.03
CA ALA A 73 -16.90 -13.22 9.15
C ALA A 73 -15.71 -12.83 10.04
N LYS A 74 -14.89 -11.90 9.54
CA LYS A 74 -13.73 -11.30 10.22
C LYS A 74 -13.92 -9.83 10.54
N VAL A 75 -14.83 -9.14 9.84
CA VAL A 75 -15.19 -7.75 10.08
C VAL A 75 -16.60 -7.46 9.53
N ASN A 76 -17.31 -6.53 10.17
CA ASN A 76 -18.61 -6.04 9.69
C ASN A 76 -18.41 -4.75 8.89
N LEU A 77 -18.97 -4.67 7.67
CA LEU A 77 -18.83 -3.45 6.86
C LEU A 77 -19.46 -2.22 7.52
N GLN A 78 -20.46 -2.43 8.38
CA GLN A 78 -21.12 -1.37 9.13
C GLN A 78 -20.15 -0.52 9.97
N GLU A 79 -18.99 -1.08 10.35
CA GLU A 79 -17.91 -0.38 11.07
C GLU A 79 -17.28 0.75 10.25
N PHE A 80 -17.38 0.71 8.92
CA PHE A 80 -16.74 1.67 8.00
C PHE A 80 -17.70 2.65 7.32
N LYS A 81 -19.00 2.61 7.67
CA LYS A 81 -20.05 3.38 6.99
C LYS A 81 -19.77 4.89 6.95
N ASP A 82 -19.26 5.44 8.05
CA ASP A 82 -19.02 6.88 8.19
C ASP A 82 -17.53 7.24 8.02
N THR A 83 -16.70 6.31 7.53
CA THR A 83 -15.27 6.54 7.30
C THR A 83 -15.09 7.33 6.00
N PRO A 84 -14.53 8.55 6.02
CA PRO A 84 -14.41 9.37 4.82
C PRO A 84 -13.25 8.93 3.93
N ASN A 85 -13.43 9.11 2.61
CA ASN A 85 -12.46 8.76 1.57
C ASN A 85 -12.00 7.29 1.65
N PHE A 86 -12.91 6.39 2.00
CA PHE A 86 -12.61 4.99 2.29
C PHE A 86 -12.64 4.14 1.03
N TYR A 87 -11.61 3.34 0.84
CA TYR A 87 -11.50 2.40 -0.28
C TYR A 87 -11.26 1.02 0.28
N ALA A 88 -12.04 0.05 -0.17
CA ALA A 88 -11.91 -1.32 0.29
C ALA A 88 -12.31 -2.31 -0.80
N LEU A 89 -11.68 -3.49 -0.80
CA LEU A 89 -12.13 -4.63 -1.59
C LEU A 89 -11.93 -5.93 -0.81
N GLY A 90 -12.67 -6.97 -1.19
CA GLY A 90 -12.62 -8.26 -0.52
C GLY A 90 -13.82 -9.14 -0.86
N ALA A 91 -14.07 -10.15 -0.04
CA ALA A 91 -15.15 -11.11 -0.26
C ALA A 91 -16.07 -11.22 0.96
N PHE A 92 -17.36 -11.45 0.71
CA PHE A 92 -18.32 -11.72 1.77
C PHE A 92 -17.95 -12.95 2.59
N GLU A 93 -18.45 -13.01 3.82
CA GLU A 93 -18.49 -14.27 4.56
C GLU A 93 -19.15 -15.38 3.74
N ASN A 94 -18.72 -16.62 3.96
CA ASN A 94 -19.14 -17.79 3.19
C ASN A 94 -18.90 -17.68 1.68
N LEU A 95 -18.08 -16.71 1.23
CA LEU A 95 -17.78 -16.48 -0.18
C LEU A 95 -19.04 -16.33 -1.05
N LYS A 96 -20.00 -15.53 -0.57
CA LYS A 96 -21.31 -15.30 -1.22
C LYS A 96 -21.38 -14.02 -2.06
N GLY A 97 -20.22 -13.46 -2.40
CA GLY A 97 -20.14 -12.25 -3.21
C GLY A 97 -18.86 -11.48 -2.96
N GLU A 98 -18.77 -10.34 -3.65
CA GLU A 98 -17.65 -9.43 -3.63
C GLU A 98 -17.98 -8.15 -2.89
N ILE A 99 -16.99 -7.65 -2.16
CA ILE A 99 -17.02 -6.36 -1.49
C ILE A 99 -16.19 -5.38 -2.31
N GLN A 100 -16.73 -4.20 -2.53
CA GLN A 100 -15.95 -3.09 -3.04
C GLN A 100 -16.57 -1.75 -2.66
N LEU A 101 -15.75 -0.90 -2.08
CA LEU A 101 -16.09 0.43 -1.65
C LEU A 101 -15.19 1.44 -2.36
N PHE A 102 -15.80 2.37 -3.06
CA PHE A 102 -15.10 3.45 -3.78
C PHE A 102 -15.44 4.76 -3.10
N ASN A 103 -14.44 5.41 -2.51
CA ASN A 103 -14.60 6.72 -1.88
C ASN A 103 -15.79 6.78 -0.90
N SER A 104 -15.86 5.81 0.01
CA SER A 104 -16.93 5.66 1.01
C SER A 104 -18.31 5.33 0.44
N GLU A 105 -18.42 4.91 -0.82
CA GLU A 105 -19.66 4.36 -1.37
C GLU A 105 -19.52 2.86 -1.63
N SER A 106 -20.50 2.07 -1.17
CA SER A 106 -20.52 0.63 -1.38
C SER A 106 -21.16 0.24 -2.71
N PHE A 107 -20.50 -0.70 -3.40
CA PHE A 107 -20.96 -1.32 -4.63
C PHE A 107 -20.78 -2.85 -4.53
N ASN A 108 -21.23 -3.43 -3.43
CA ASN A 108 -21.04 -4.87 -3.23
C ASN A 108 -21.94 -5.68 -4.17
N THR A 109 -21.54 -6.91 -4.48
CA THR A 109 -22.25 -7.76 -5.43
C THR A 109 -22.37 -9.20 -4.98
N SER A 110 -23.52 -9.81 -5.26
CA SER A 110 -23.78 -11.23 -5.05
C SER A 110 -24.51 -11.82 -6.27
N VAL A 111 -24.69 -13.14 -6.28
CA VAL A 111 -25.46 -13.84 -7.31
C VAL A 111 -26.72 -14.41 -6.69
N VAL A 112 -27.88 -13.97 -7.16
CA VAL A 112 -29.21 -14.46 -6.75
C VAL A 112 -29.95 -14.88 -8.01
N ASP A 113 -30.46 -16.11 -8.05
CA ASP A 113 -31.17 -16.68 -9.20
C ASP A 113 -30.40 -16.51 -10.54
N SER A 114 -29.08 -16.70 -10.49
CA SER A 114 -28.15 -16.53 -11.62
C SER A 114 -28.08 -15.10 -12.18
N VAL A 115 -28.53 -14.11 -11.41
CA VAL A 115 -28.47 -12.68 -11.76
C VAL A 115 -27.56 -11.96 -10.77
N LEU A 116 -26.76 -11.03 -11.30
CA LEU A 116 -25.93 -10.15 -10.50
C LEU A 116 -26.81 -9.20 -9.69
N THR A 117 -26.67 -9.24 -8.37
CA THR A 117 -27.44 -8.41 -7.43
C THR A 117 -26.51 -7.42 -6.75
N PHE A 118 -26.88 -6.14 -6.80
CA PHE A 118 -26.12 -5.03 -6.22
C PHE A 118 -26.62 -4.68 -4.84
N ASP A 119 -25.68 -4.50 -3.92
CA ASP A 119 -25.94 -4.05 -2.56
C ASP A 119 -25.09 -2.81 -2.27
N LYS A 120 -25.77 -1.67 -2.10
CA LYS A 120 -25.16 -0.39 -1.69
C LYS A 120 -25.17 -0.18 -0.18
N SER A 121 -25.68 -1.15 0.58
CA SER A 121 -25.70 -1.11 2.04
C SER A 121 -24.38 -1.59 2.63
N TYR A 122 -24.23 -1.39 3.93
CA TYR A 122 -23.07 -1.81 4.72
C TYR A 122 -23.41 -3.02 5.60
N ASN A 123 -24.50 -3.73 5.29
CA ASN A 123 -25.02 -4.81 6.15
C ASN A 123 -24.23 -6.12 6.05
N GLN A 124 -23.32 -6.20 5.08
CA GLN A 124 -22.55 -7.40 4.79
C GLN A 124 -21.34 -7.53 5.72
N LYS A 125 -20.88 -8.76 5.90
CA LYS A 125 -19.65 -9.08 6.63
C LYS A 125 -18.63 -9.66 5.68
N ALA A 126 -17.36 -9.41 5.97
CA ALA A 126 -16.26 -9.86 5.13
C ALA A 126 -15.54 -11.05 5.77
N THR A 127 -15.25 -12.11 4.99
CA THR A 127 -14.23 -13.11 5.38
C THR A 127 -12.81 -12.63 5.07
N LEU A 128 -12.68 -11.70 4.12
CA LEU A 128 -11.46 -11.03 3.71
C LEU A 128 -11.81 -9.60 3.32
N LEU A 129 -11.06 -8.63 3.83
CA LEU A 129 -11.15 -7.22 3.43
C LEU A 129 -9.78 -6.59 3.51
N VAL A 130 -9.38 -5.83 2.49
CA VAL A 130 -8.24 -4.92 2.52
C VAL A 130 -8.74 -3.51 2.23
N TYR A 131 -8.23 -2.52 2.96
CA TYR A 131 -8.77 -1.16 2.92
C TYR A 131 -7.76 -0.08 3.29
N ALA A 132 -8.06 1.14 2.87
CA ALA A 132 -7.35 2.36 3.25
C ALA A 132 -8.24 3.60 3.06
N SER A 133 -7.97 4.67 3.82
CA SER A 133 -8.54 5.99 3.53
C SER A 133 -7.55 6.84 2.74
N VAL A 134 -7.95 7.32 1.57
CA VAL A 134 -7.11 8.12 0.66
C VAL A 134 -7.84 9.38 0.22
N SER A 135 -7.49 10.52 0.79
CA SER A 135 -8.15 11.80 0.50
C SER A 135 -7.70 12.47 -0.80
N LYS A 136 -6.52 12.13 -1.31
CA LYS A 136 -5.94 12.76 -2.50
C LYS A 136 -5.16 11.75 -3.34
N TRP A 137 -5.34 11.89 -4.65
CA TRP A 137 -4.76 11.01 -5.66
C TRP A 137 -3.96 11.83 -6.67
N ASN A 138 -2.76 11.38 -7.01
CA ASN A 138 -2.03 11.84 -8.18
C ASN A 138 -2.40 10.98 -9.40
N SER A 139 -2.61 11.60 -10.55
CA SER A 139 -3.02 10.92 -11.79
C SER A 139 -1.86 10.82 -12.78
N ILE A 140 -1.64 9.63 -13.32
CA ILE A 140 -0.52 9.31 -14.22
C ILE A 140 -1.09 8.58 -15.42
N LYS A 141 -0.78 9.03 -16.63
CA LYS A 141 -1.15 8.30 -17.85
C LYS A 141 -0.35 7.00 -17.93
N ILE A 142 -1.04 5.88 -18.12
CA ILE A 142 -0.40 4.59 -18.36
C ILE A 142 0.11 4.58 -19.81
N PRO A 143 1.38 4.22 -20.06
CA PRO A 143 1.90 4.09 -21.42
C PRO A 143 1.18 2.99 -22.20
N ASP A 144 0.87 3.25 -23.47
CA ASP A 144 0.17 2.27 -24.34
C ASP A 144 1.03 1.01 -24.63
N SER A 145 2.32 1.02 -24.26
CA SER A 145 3.22 -0.13 -24.32
C SER A 145 2.98 -1.17 -23.22
N ILE A 146 2.16 -0.85 -22.21
CA ILE A 146 1.76 -1.78 -21.14
C ILE A 146 0.58 -2.61 -21.65
N ILE A 147 0.85 -3.85 -22.07
CA ILE A 147 -0.12 -4.71 -22.77
C ILE A 147 -0.56 -5.95 -21.99
N THR A 148 0.19 -6.36 -20.96
CA THR A 148 -0.12 -7.55 -20.15
C THR A 148 -0.35 -7.21 -18.68
N ASN A 149 -1.12 -8.05 -17.96
CA ASN A 149 -1.31 -7.91 -16.51
C ASN A 149 0.03 -7.87 -15.73
N LYS A 150 1.03 -8.66 -16.14
CA LYS A 150 2.35 -8.64 -15.50
C LYS A 150 3.09 -7.33 -15.73
N GLN A 151 3.01 -6.78 -16.94
CA GLN A 151 3.57 -5.45 -17.23
C GLN A 151 2.84 -4.36 -16.44
N LEU A 152 1.51 -4.46 -16.29
CA LEU A 152 0.73 -3.53 -15.48
C LEU A 152 1.15 -3.58 -14.00
N GLU A 153 1.25 -4.76 -13.41
CA GLU A 153 1.75 -4.94 -12.03
C GLU A 153 3.13 -4.29 -11.85
N ASN A 154 4.07 -4.58 -12.75
CA ASN A 154 5.41 -4.01 -12.71
C ASN A 154 5.39 -2.48 -12.87
N TYR A 155 4.55 -1.97 -13.78
CA TYR A 155 4.41 -0.54 -14.02
C TYR A 155 3.84 0.19 -12.81
N ILE A 156 2.83 -0.38 -12.13
CA ILE A 156 2.27 0.18 -10.89
C ILE A 156 3.37 0.35 -9.84
N ALA A 157 4.22 -0.66 -9.65
CA ALA A 157 5.34 -0.58 -8.71
C ALA A 157 6.37 0.50 -9.10
N ILE A 158 6.71 0.61 -10.40
CA ILE A 158 7.62 1.64 -10.91
C ILE A 158 7.04 3.03 -10.69
N ALA A 159 5.79 3.26 -11.11
CA ALA A 159 5.10 4.53 -10.96
C ALA A 159 4.96 4.91 -9.48
N ALA A 160 4.64 3.95 -8.59
CA ALA A 160 4.59 4.18 -7.16
C ALA A 160 5.92 4.66 -6.58
N LYS A 161 7.02 4.01 -6.97
CA LYS A 161 8.38 4.42 -6.56
C LYS A 161 8.73 5.82 -7.08
N GLU A 162 8.35 6.14 -8.32
CA GLU A 162 8.54 7.48 -8.92
C GLU A 162 7.71 8.55 -8.19
N GLN A 163 6.55 8.18 -7.63
CA GLN A 163 5.73 9.04 -6.75
C GLN A 163 6.15 8.98 -5.27
N HIS A 164 7.35 8.49 -4.98
CA HIS A 164 7.92 8.39 -3.63
C HIS A 164 7.12 7.52 -2.64
N LEU A 165 6.25 6.64 -3.13
CA LEU A 165 5.65 5.59 -2.30
C LEU A 165 6.69 4.52 -1.99
N LYS A 166 6.59 3.98 -0.77
CA LYS A 166 7.37 2.84 -0.32
C LYS A 166 6.76 1.57 -0.88
N VAL A 167 7.40 0.99 -1.89
CA VAL A 167 6.88 -0.21 -2.58
C VAL A 167 7.02 -1.51 -1.77
N ASP A 168 7.80 -1.47 -0.69
CA ASP A 168 7.89 -2.51 0.36
C ASP A 168 6.75 -2.41 1.40
N GLU A 169 5.94 -1.35 1.34
CA GLU A 169 4.71 -1.20 2.10
C GLU A 169 3.50 -1.36 1.16
N PRO A 170 2.37 -1.93 1.62
CA PRO A 170 1.18 -2.02 0.80
C PRO A 170 0.56 -0.65 0.49
N PHE A 171 0.01 -0.48 -0.71
CA PHE A 171 -0.68 0.76 -1.11
C PHE A 171 -1.89 0.51 -2.02
N PRO A 172 -2.95 1.33 -1.92
CA PRO A 172 -4.06 1.28 -2.85
C PRO A 172 -3.72 2.02 -4.15
N PHE A 173 -4.40 1.67 -5.23
CA PHE A 173 -4.35 2.37 -6.51
C PHE A 173 -5.73 2.34 -7.17
N LEU A 174 -5.98 3.28 -8.08
CA LEU A 174 -7.12 3.21 -9.01
C LEU A 174 -6.62 3.15 -10.45
N ILE A 175 -7.37 2.49 -11.33
CA ILE A 175 -7.20 2.61 -12.78
C ILE A 175 -8.52 3.05 -13.38
N GLU A 176 -8.51 4.07 -14.23
CA GLU A 176 -9.70 4.62 -14.88
C GLU A 176 -9.51 4.75 -16.38
N GLY A 177 -10.60 4.57 -17.13
CA GLY A 177 -10.65 4.77 -18.57
C GLY A 177 -11.43 3.67 -19.28
N VAL A 178 -11.34 3.65 -20.60
CA VAL A 178 -11.97 2.60 -21.43
C VAL A 178 -11.00 1.42 -21.53
N ALA A 179 -11.41 0.26 -21.03
CA ALA A 179 -10.65 -0.97 -21.21
C ALA A 179 -11.00 -1.60 -22.57
N LYS A 180 -10.00 -2.13 -23.29
CA LYS A 180 -10.25 -2.94 -24.49
C LYS A 180 -11.01 -4.21 -24.13
N SER A 181 -10.57 -4.86 -23.06
CA SER A 181 -11.32 -5.95 -22.44
C SER A 181 -10.93 -6.18 -20.99
N PHE A 182 -11.79 -6.83 -20.24
CA PHE A 182 -11.48 -7.32 -18.91
C PHE A 182 -12.28 -8.58 -18.58
N ASP A 183 -11.65 -9.45 -17.78
CA ASP A 183 -12.23 -10.68 -17.24
C ASP A 183 -12.61 -10.44 -15.79
N TRP A 184 -13.81 -10.86 -15.40
CA TRP A 184 -14.35 -10.62 -14.06
C TRP A 184 -15.10 -11.84 -13.54
N HIS A 185 -15.24 -11.89 -12.22
CA HIS A 185 -16.16 -12.81 -11.56
C HIS A 185 -16.78 -12.23 -10.28
N VAL A 186 -17.86 -12.88 -9.83
CA VAL A 186 -18.48 -12.71 -8.52
C VAL A 186 -18.71 -14.08 -7.93
N ILE A 187 -18.06 -14.37 -6.81
CA ILE A 187 -18.10 -15.67 -6.16
C ILE A 187 -19.50 -15.96 -5.62
N ASN A 188 -19.96 -17.20 -5.79
CA ASN A 188 -21.17 -17.71 -5.13
C ASN A 188 -20.92 -19.14 -4.66
N TRP A 189 -20.13 -19.25 -3.58
CA TRP A 189 -19.66 -20.54 -3.11
C TRP A 189 -20.79 -21.43 -2.62
N LYS A 190 -20.72 -22.73 -2.89
CA LYS A 190 -21.74 -23.69 -2.46
C LYS A 190 -21.62 -23.93 -0.94
N ASP A 191 -22.76 -23.90 -0.24
CA ASP A 191 -22.77 -24.12 1.21
C ASP A 191 -22.27 -25.53 1.56
N GLY A 192 -21.43 -25.61 2.59
CA GLY A 192 -20.82 -26.85 3.06
C GLY A 192 -19.74 -27.43 2.15
N ASP A 193 -19.39 -26.74 1.06
CA ASP A 193 -18.35 -27.21 0.14
C ASP A 193 -16.94 -26.89 0.66
N THR A 194 -16.16 -27.95 0.91
CA THR A 194 -14.82 -27.88 1.50
C THR A 194 -13.68 -28.03 0.50
N GLU A 195 -13.98 -28.39 -0.76
CA GLU A 195 -12.96 -28.54 -1.79
C GLU A 195 -12.71 -27.20 -2.49
N HIS A 196 -11.62 -26.51 -2.13
CA HIS A 196 -11.29 -25.19 -2.67
C HIS A 196 -10.16 -25.26 -3.70
N SER A 197 -10.45 -24.86 -4.94
CA SER A 197 -9.44 -24.67 -5.99
C SER A 197 -9.67 -23.32 -6.68
N HIS A 198 -8.62 -22.76 -7.27
CA HIS A 198 -8.72 -21.47 -7.95
C HIS A 198 -9.75 -21.49 -9.10
N GLN A 199 -9.76 -22.55 -9.92
CA GLN A 199 -10.75 -22.67 -11.00
C GLN A 199 -12.18 -22.75 -10.47
N LYS A 200 -12.39 -23.47 -9.36
CA LYS A 200 -13.71 -23.58 -8.74
C LYS A 200 -14.14 -22.27 -8.09
N HIS A 201 -13.19 -21.49 -7.57
CA HIS A 201 -13.44 -20.16 -7.03
C HIS A 201 -14.07 -19.24 -8.07
N ILE A 202 -13.41 -19.09 -9.21
CA ILE A 202 -13.89 -18.29 -10.34
C ILE A 202 -15.23 -18.82 -10.85
N ASN A 203 -15.37 -20.13 -11.03
CA ASN A 203 -16.56 -20.75 -11.63
C ASN A 203 -17.73 -20.92 -10.65
N SER A 204 -17.58 -20.54 -9.38
CA SER A 204 -18.63 -20.77 -8.37
C SER A 204 -19.84 -19.86 -8.56
N GLY A 205 -19.65 -18.68 -9.16
CA GLY A 205 -20.72 -17.73 -9.45
C GLY A 205 -20.69 -17.24 -10.88
N LEU A 206 -21.03 -15.97 -11.08
CA LEU A 206 -21.05 -15.36 -12.41
C LEU A 206 -19.64 -14.90 -12.77
N HIS A 207 -19.25 -15.12 -14.02
CA HIS A 207 -17.98 -14.68 -14.55
C HIS A 207 -18.11 -14.38 -16.04
N GLY A 208 -17.17 -13.64 -16.61
CA GLY A 208 -17.14 -13.40 -18.05
C GLY A 208 -16.11 -12.39 -18.50
N THR A 209 -16.11 -12.14 -19.80
CA THR A 209 -15.26 -11.13 -20.45
C THR A 209 -16.13 -10.01 -21.00
N ILE A 210 -15.79 -8.77 -20.67
CA ILE A 210 -16.41 -7.57 -21.24
C ILE A 210 -15.39 -6.88 -22.14
N LYS A 211 -15.86 -6.22 -23.19
CA LYS A 211 -15.03 -5.48 -24.15
C LYS A 211 -15.48 -4.03 -24.27
N GLU A 212 -14.53 -3.15 -24.59
CA GLU A 212 -14.76 -1.74 -24.95
C GLU A 212 -15.72 -1.03 -23.98
N ASN A 213 -15.35 -1.01 -22.70
CA ASN A 213 -16.20 -0.44 -21.66
C ASN A 213 -15.41 0.48 -20.73
N GLU A 214 -16.06 1.54 -20.29
CA GLU A 214 -15.51 2.48 -19.32
C GLU A 214 -15.58 1.89 -17.91
N VAL A 215 -14.42 1.82 -17.25
CA VAL A 215 -14.26 1.16 -15.96
C VAL A 215 -13.55 2.04 -14.95
N THR A 216 -13.85 1.79 -13.68
CA THR A 216 -13.01 2.15 -12.53
C THR A 216 -12.55 0.86 -11.87
N VAL A 217 -11.25 0.66 -11.78
CA VAL A 217 -10.62 -0.42 -11.04
C VAL A 217 -10.12 0.13 -9.72
N LEU A 218 -10.43 -0.56 -8.63
CA LEU A 218 -9.75 -0.38 -7.35
C LEU A 218 -8.81 -1.55 -7.15
N GLY A 219 -7.57 -1.27 -6.77
CA GLY A 219 -6.62 -2.31 -6.43
C GLY A 219 -5.76 -1.97 -5.23
N PHE A 220 -5.15 -3.02 -4.68
CA PHE A 220 -4.13 -2.93 -3.65
C PHE A 220 -2.88 -3.67 -4.13
N TYR A 221 -1.73 -2.99 -4.05
CA TYR A 221 -0.42 -3.57 -4.29
C TYR A 221 0.21 -4.01 -2.97
N SER A 222 0.83 -5.19 -2.95
CA SER A 222 1.79 -5.59 -1.92
C SER A 222 2.66 -6.76 -2.38
N ASP A 223 3.97 -6.67 -2.15
CA ASP A 223 4.93 -7.76 -2.34
C ASP A 223 5.11 -8.65 -1.09
N SER A 224 4.47 -8.28 0.02
CA SER A 224 4.67 -8.87 1.35
C SER A 224 3.43 -9.60 1.89
N HIS A 225 2.29 -9.53 1.18
CA HIS A 225 0.99 -10.04 1.63
C HIS A 225 0.39 -11.13 0.72
N HIS A 226 1.24 -11.92 0.06
CA HIS A 226 0.81 -13.09 -0.71
C HIS A 226 0.03 -14.08 0.15
N ALA A 227 -1.05 -14.60 -0.42
CA ALA A 227 -2.02 -15.47 0.25
C ALA A 227 -2.68 -14.85 1.50
N ILE A 228 -2.56 -13.53 1.68
CA ILE A 228 -3.31 -12.74 2.67
C ILE A 228 -4.40 -11.99 1.95
N PHE A 229 -4.08 -10.90 1.27
CA PHE A 229 -5.05 -10.19 0.43
C PHE A 229 -4.59 -10.09 -1.02
N THR A 230 -3.40 -10.57 -1.38
CA THR A 230 -3.01 -10.79 -2.78
C THR A 230 -2.92 -12.29 -3.07
N HIS A 231 -3.17 -12.66 -4.33
CA HIS A 231 -2.97 -14.06 -4.75
C HIS A 231 -1.48 -14.43 -4.68
N HIS A 232 -1.16 -15.72 -4.57
CA HIS A 232 0.22 -16.17 -4.36
C HIS A 232 1.16 -15.98 -5.58
N THR A 233 0.62 -15.57 -6.73
CA THR A 233 1.37 -15.38 -7.98
C THR A 233 1.47 -13.92 -8.43
N THR A 234 0.84 -12.99 -7.71
CA THR A 234 0.75 -11.58 -8.09
C THR A 234 0.81 -10.67 -6.87
N ASN A 235 1.36 -9.48 -7.06
CA ASN A 235 1.43 -8.44 -6.04
C ASN A 235 0.19 -7.55 -6.02
N ILE A 236 -0.79 -7.77 -6.90
CA ILE A 236 -1.99 -6.94 -6.97
C ILE A 236 -3.25 -7.76 -6.71
N HIS A 237 -4.22 -7.13 -6.07
CA HIS A 237 -5.59 -7.61 -5.96
C HIS A 237 -6.51 -6.48 -6.42
N MET A 238 -7.39 -6.77 -7.38
CA MET A 238 -8.19 -5.75 -8.06
C MET A 238 -9.65 -6.15 -8.14
N HIS A 239 -10.52 -5.16 -7.98
CA HIS A 239 -11.94 -5.22 -8.25
C HIS A 239 -12.30 -4.14 -9.26
N VAL A 240 -13.33 -4.37 -10.06
CA VAL A 240 -13.74 -3.49 -11.16
C VAL A 240 -15.21 -3.12 -11.04
N LYS A 241 -15.55 -1.88 -11.40
CA LYS A 241 -16.91 -1.44 -11.71
C LYS A 241 -16.99 -0.78 -13.07
N THR A 242 -18.04 -1.06 -13.84
CA THR A 242 -18.38 -0.29 -15.04
C THR A 242 -19.08 1.01 -14.66
N MET A 243 -18.99 2.03 -15.51
CA MET A 243 -19.58 3.35 -15.23
C MET A 243 -21.12 3.28 -15.11
N ASP A 244 -21.77 2.39 -15.86
CA ASP A 244 -23.21 2.13 -15.78
C ASP A 244 -23.61 1.23 -14.59
N ASN A 245 -22.64 0.81 -13.76
CA ASN A 245 -22.78 -0.12 -12.65
C ASN A 245 -23.49 -1.44 -13.02
N LYS A 246 -23.41 -1.88 -14.29
CA LYS A 246 -23.94 -3.19 -14.68
C LYS A 246 -23.00 -4.35 -14.34
N ILE A 247 -21.70 -4.08 -14.25
CA ILE A 247 -20.70 -5.07 -13.86
C ILE A 247 -19.91 -4.50 -12.71
N VAL A 248 -19.95 -5.20 -11.58
CA VAL A 248 -19.14 -4.91 -10.40
C VAL A 248 -18.70 -6.26 -9.84
N GLY A 249 -17.41 -6.48 -9.68
CA GLY A 249 -16.88 -7.77 -9.23
C GLY A 249 -15.37 -7.78 -9.04
N HIS A 250 -14.81 -8.97 -8.85
CA HIS A 250 -13.37 -9.20 -8.88
C HIS A 250 -12.86 -9.03 -10.31
N LEU A 251 -11.64 -8.51 -10.47
CA LEU A 251 -10.98 -8.33 -11.77
C LEU A 251 -9.89 -9.39 -11.94
N ASP A 252 -10.15 -10.40 -12.77
CA ASP A 252 -9.21 -11.49 -13.06
C ASP A 252 -8.09 -11.06 -14.01
N GLY A 253 -8.39 -10.12 -14.91
CA GLY A 253 -7.43 -9.58 -15.85
C GLY A 253 -7.97 -8.43 -16.68
N ILE A 254 -7.08 -7.57 -17.17
CA ILE A 254 -7.44 -6.42 -18.00
C ILE A 254 -6.49 -6.25 -19.18
N THR A 255 -7.06 -5.93 -20.34
CA THR A 255 -6.34 -5.38 -21.49
C THR A 255 -6.66 -3.89 -21.56
N LEU A 256 -5.64 -3.06 -21.31
CA LEU A 256 -5.80 -1.62 -21.24
C LEU A 256 -6.19 -1.04 -22.61
N GLY A 257 -7.11 -0.07 -22.58
CA GLY A 257 -7.32 0.83 -23.71
C GLY A 257 -6.30 1.96 -23.74
N GLU A 258 -6.45 2.81 -24.75
CA GLU A 258 -5.59 3.98 -24.90
C GLU A 258 -5.90 5.02 -23.82
N ASN A 259 -4.87 5.73 -23.38
CA ASN A 259 -5.00 6.85 -22.43
C ASN A 259 -5.61 6.49 -21.07
N MET A 260 -5.58 5.22 -20.65
CA MET A 260 -5.98 4.86 -19.29
C MET A 260 -5.08 5.54 -18.25
N VAL A 261 -5.66 5.84 -17.09
CA VAL A 261 -5.01 6.61 -16.03
C VAL A 261 -4.84 5.73 -14.80
N LEU A 262 -3.61 5.67 -14.29
CA LEU A 262 -3.29 5.16 -12.97
C LEU A 262 -3.38 6.31 -11.96
N LYS A 263 -4.09 6.08 -10.86
CA LYS A 263 -4.11 6.98 -9.71
C LYS A 263 -3.43 6.36 -8.51
N LEU A 264 -2.51 7.11 -7.91
CA LEU A 264 -1.76 6.73 -6.72
C LEU A 264 -1.97 7.74 -5.60
N PRO A 265 -1.96 7.34 -4.32
CA PRO A 265 -2.11 8.28 -3.23
C PRO A 265 -1.01 9.33 -3.24
N MET A 266 -1.37 10.59 -2.95
CA MET A 266 -0.35 11.64 -2.80
C MET A 266 0.44 11.43 -1.51
N THR A 267 1.76 11.39 -1.64
CA THR A 267 2.68 11.71 -0.54
C THR A 267 2.64 13.23 -0.35
N LYS A 268 2.59 13.71 0.90
CA LYS A 268 2.71 15.14 1.16
C LYS A 268 4.16 15.56 0.98
#